data_AF-A0A963Y592-F1
#
_entry.id   AF-A0A963Y592-F1
#
_cell.length_a   1.000
_cell.length_b   1.000
_cell.length_c   1.000
_cell.angle_alpha   90.00
_cell.angle_beta   90.00
_cell.angle_gamma   90.00
#
_symmetry.space_group_name_H-M   'P 1'
#
loop_
_entity.id
_entity.type
_entity.pdbx_description
1 polymer ?
#
loop_
_entity_poly.entity_id
_entity_poly.type
_entity_poly.pdbx_seq_one_letter_code
_entity_poly.pdbx_strand_id
1 'polypeptide(L)'
;DLRKRSRLRVMVGDEIYPILRFWDDGFALDADQVAQLRGLVDIYDGSRHLWQSLIIASEVEAGELICLMKRSTAASDRAPIDYVRDEGAPVGYLPRH
;
A
#
# COMPACT_ATOMS: atom_id res chain seq x y z
N ASP A 1 16.76 -7.80 3.00
CA ASP A 1 16.89 -6.70 2.02
C ASP A 1 15.65 -6.51 1.15
N LEU A 2 14.68 -5.70 1.61
CA LEU A 2 13.59 -5.16 0.77
C LEU A 2 14.07 -4.08 -0.20
N ARG A 3 15.38 -3.75 -0.15
CA ARG A 3 16.10 -2.83 -1.04
C ARG A 3 16.38 -3.44 -2.42
N LYS A 4 15.76 -4.58 -2.75
CA LYS A 4 15.68 -5.13 -4.11
C LYS A 4 14.77 -4.22 -4.93
N ARG A 5 15.34 -3.24 -5.64
CA ARG A 5 14.76 -2.51 -6.79
C ARG A 5 13.22 -2.46 -6.79
N SER A 6 12.62 -1.88 -5.77
CA SER A 6 11.16 -1.75 -5.71
C SER A 6 10.70 -0.92 -6.91
N ARG A 7 9.75 -1.41 -7.70
CA ARG A 7 9.26 -0.76 -8.93
C ARG A 7 7.86 -0.21 -8.68
N LEU A 8 7.71 0.54 -7.59
CA LEU A 8 6.41 1.02 -7.15
C LEU A 8 5.77 1.93 -8.20
N ARG A 9 4.47 1.71 -8.42
CA ARG A 9 3.64 2.46 -9.35
C ARG A 9 2.26 2.65 -8.76
N VAL A 10 1.66 3.78 -9.07
CA VAL A 10 0.24 4.02 -8.82
C VAL A 10 -0.52 3.95 -10.13
N MET A 11 -1.68 3.31 -10.12
CA MET A 11 -2.61 3.23 -11.23
C MET A 11 -3.90 3.95 -10.87
N VAL A 12 -4.37 4.83 -11.75
CA VAL A 12 -5.62 5.58 -11.59
C VAL A 12 -6.39 5.52 -12.91
N GLY A 13 -7.49 4.77 -12.92
CA GLY A 13 -8.13 4.40 -14.19
C GLY A 13 -7.15 3.66 -15.08
N ASP A 14 -6.88 4.21 -16.27
CA ASP A 14 -5.93 3.65 -17.25
C ASP A 14 -4.52 4.29 -17.17
N GLU A 15 -4.33 5.27 -16.30
CA GLU A 15 -3.05 6.00 -16.16
C GLU A 15 -2.15 5.34 -15.12
N ILE A 16 -0.83 5.34 -15.37
CA ILE A 16 0.17 4.74 -14.48
C ILE A 16 1.31 5.72 -14.25
N TYR A 17 1.59 6.02 -12.99
CA TYR A 17 2.69 6.89 -12.58
C TYR A 17 3.71 6.14 -11.72
N PRO A 18 5.02 6.28 -11.98
CA PRO A 18 6.07 5.77 -11.10
C PRO A 18 6.04 6.50 -9.75
N ILE A 19 6.17 5.76 -8.66
CA ILE A 19 6.32 6.35 -7.33
C ILE A 19 7.80 6.68 -7.09
N LEU A 20 8.11 7.95 -6.88
CA LEU A 20 9.46 8.44 -6.62
C LEU A 20 9.90 8.15 -5.18
N ARG A 21 9.00 8.41 -4.22
CA ARG A 21 9.19 8.17 -2.78
C ARG A 21 7.92 7.61 -2.19
N PHE A 22 8.06 6.69 -1.24
CA PHE A 22 6.93 6.05 -0.56
C PHE A 22 7.18 6.03 0.95
N TRP A 23 6.15 6.34 1.73
CA TRP A 23 6.18 6.31 3.20
C TRP A 23 4.80 5.87 3.73
N ASP A 24 4.60 5.91 5.05
CA ASP A 24 3.47 5.21 5.67
C ASP A 24 2.09 5.78 5.27
N ASP A 25 1.95 7.09 5.19
CA ASP A 25 0.69 7.77 4.90
C ASP A 25 0.64 8.42 3.51
N GLY A 26 1.62 8.16 2.64
CA GLY A 26 1.67 8.79 1.33
C GLY A 26 2.78 8.35 0.38
N PHE A 27 2.81 9.01 -0.77
CA PHE A 27 3.87 8.89 -1.78
C PHE A 27 4.06 10.19 -2.55
N ALA A 28 5.18 10.28 -3.25
CA ALA A 28 5.50 11.37 -4.17
C ALA A 28 5.54 10.88 -5.63
N LEU A 29 4.96 11.66 -6.54
CA LEU A 29 5.04 11.49 -8.00
C LEU A 29 5.77 12.67 -8.63
N ASP A 30 6.13 12.54 -9.90
CA ASP A 30 6.66 13.63 -10.71
C ASP A 30 5.55 14.63 -11.06
N ALA A 31 5.67 15.90 -10.62
CA ALA A 31 4.65 16.92 -10.86
C ALA A 31 4.53 17.32 -12.33
N ASP A 32 5.56 17.08 -13.16
CA ASP A 32 5.50 17.33 -14.60
C ASP A 32 4.61 16.30 -15.32
N GLN A 33 4.40 15.12 -14.73
CA GLN A 33 3.50 14.09 -15.26
C GLN A 33 2.07 14.24 -14.76
N VAL A 34 1.90 14.64 -13.49
CA VAL A 34 0.60 14.80 -12.84
C VAL A 34 0.68 15.83 -11.72
N ALA A 35 -0.10 16.90 -11.83
CA ALA A 35 -0.12 18.01 -10.86
C ALA A 35 -1.29 17.95 -9.87
N GLN A 36 -2.24 17.03 -10.07
CA GLN A 36 -3.42 16.84 -9.23
C GLN A 36 -3.80 15.36 -9.27
N LEU A 37 -4.04 14.74 -8.11
CA LEU A 37 -4.52 13.36 -8.03
C LEU A 37 -5.47 13.18 -6.85
N ARG A 38 -6.61 12.55 -7.09
CA ARG A 38 -7.62 12.28 -6.06
C ARG A 38 -8.41 11.02 -6.37
N GLY A 39 -8.99 10.41 -5.35
CA GLY A 39 -9.87 9.24 -5.50
C GLY A 39 -9.15 7.93 -5.22
N LEU A 40 -9.78 6.83 -5.62
CA LEU A 40 -9.25 5.48 -5.43
C LEU A 40 -8.13 5.22 -6.43
N VAL A 41 -7.05 4.63 -5.93
CA VAL A 41 -5.86 4.30 -6.71
C VAL A 41 -5.33 2.94 -6.30
N ASP A 42 -4.72 2.22 -7.23
CA ASP A 42 -4.14 0.91 -6.99
C ASP A 42 -2.60 1.00 -6.98
N ILE A 43 -1.96 0.43 -5.97
CA ILE A 43 -0.49 0.44 -5.82
C ILE A 43 0.07 -0.90 -6.26
N TYR A 44 1.06 -0.86 -7.15
CA TYR A 44 1.72 -2.04 -7.72
C TYR A 44 3.22 -2.05 -7.42
N ASP A 45 3.80 -3.24 -7.30
CA ASP A 45 5.24 -3.47 -7.39
C ASP A 45 5.54 -4.36 -8.61
N GLY A 46 5.99 -3.73 -9.69
CA GLY A 46 6.07 -4.40 -10.99
C GLY A 46 4.67 -4.79 -11.50
N SER A 47 4.42 -6.08 -11.69
CA SER A 47 3.11 -6.62 -12.09
C SER A 47 2.23 -7.04 -10.90
N ARG A 48 2.75 -6.99 -9.68
CA ARG A 48 2.03 -7.42 -8.48
C ARG A 48 1.21 -6.27 -7.94
N HIS A 49 -0.12 -6.42 -7.93
CA HIS A 49 -1.01 -5.52 -7.20
C HIS A 49 -0.78 -5.71 -5.70
N LEU A 50 -0.51 -4.63 -4.97
CA LEU A 50 -0.28 -4.68 -3.52
C LEU A 50 -1.56 -4.39 -2.76
N TRP A 51 -2.16 -3.21 -2.99
CA TRP A 51 -3.42 -2.79 -2.36
C TRP A 51 -3.99 -1.55 -3.06
N GLN A 52 -5.26 -1.30 -2.76
CA GLN A 52 -5.95 -0.07 -3.12
C GLN A 52 -5.86 0.98 -2.00
N SER A 53 -5.78 2.25 -2.37
CA SER A 53 -5.77 3.39 -1.46
C SER A 53 -6.68 4.50 -1.94
N LEU A 54 -7.22 5.28 -1.00
CA LEU A 54 -7.93 6.52 -1.29
C LEU A 54 -6.99 7.71 -1.09
N ILE A 55 -6.74 8.50 -2.13
CA ILE A 55 -6.00 9.76 -2.02
C ILE A 55 -6.91 10.81 -1.40
N ILE A 56 -6.53 11.29 -0.22
CA ILE A 56 -7.31 12.23 0.61
C ILE A 56 -6.86 13.67 0.46
N ALA A 57 -5.60 13.91 0.07
CA ALA A 57 -5.05 15.22 -0.25
C ALA A 57 -3.87 15.06 -1.21
N SER A 58 -3.61 16.09 -2.00
CA SER A 58 -2.38 16.17 -2.80
C SER A 58 -1.93 17.61 -2.97
N GLU A 59 -0.63 17.88 -2.90
CA GLU A 59 -0.05 19.19 -3.21
C GLU A 59 1.24 19.06 -4.00
N VAL A 60 1.54 20.08 -4.82
CA VAL A 60 2.82 20.15 -5.53
C VAL A 60 3.81 20.91 -4.65
N GLU A 61 4.91 20.25 -4.29
CA GLU A 61 6.01 20.84 -3.54
C GLU A 61 7.34 20.45 -4.21
N ALA A 62 8.19 21.44 -4.50
CA ALA A 62 9.53 21.22 -5.05
C ALA A 62 9.60 20.33 -6.32
N GLY A 63 8.56 20.37 -7.18
CA GLY A 63 8.49 19.56 -8.41
C GLY A 63 7.97 18.14 -8.22
N GLU A 64 7.53 17.79 -7.01
CA GLU A 64 6.86 16.52 -6.73
C GLU A 64 5.38 16.76 -6.40
N LEU A 65 4.49 15.88 -6.87
CA LEU A 65 3.14 15.80 -6.35
C LEU A 65 3.15 14.89 -5.12
N ILE A 66 2.99 15.48 -3.94
CA ILE A 66 2.87 14.79 -2.66
C ILE A 66 1.43 14.37 -2.46
N CYS A 67 1.18 13.08 -2.32
CA CYS A 67 -0.15 12.52 -2.10
C CYS A 67 -0.27 11.91 -0.70
N LEU A 68 -1.22 12.40 0.09
CA LEU A 68 -1.66 11.74 1.31
C LEU A 68 -2.74 10.72 1.00
N MET A 69 -2.62 9.55 1.59
CA MET A 69 -3.52 8.44 1.34
C MET A 69 -4.09 7.84 2.62
N LYS A 70 -5.27 7.25 2.49
CA LYS A 70 -5.76 6.23 3.41
C LYS A 70 -5.73 4.90 2.70
N ARG A 71 -4.94 3.95 3.22
CA ARG A 71 -4.92 2.58 2.67
C ARG A 71 -6.26 1.91 2.95
N SER A 72 -6.84 1.30 1.93
CA SER A 72 -7.95 0.39 2.14
C SER A 72 -7.38 -0.96 2.54
N THR A 73 -7.64 -1.41 3.77
CA THR A 73 -7.60 -2.84 4.04
C THR A 73 -8.75 -3.46 3.25
N ALA A 74 -8.44 -4.35 2.31
CA ALA A 74 -9.48 -5.10 1.62
C ALA A 74 -10.37 -5.76 2.69
N ALA A 75 -11.66 -5.44 2.71
CA ALA A 75 -12.63 -6.20 3.48
C ALA A 75 -12.62 -7.60 2.89
N SER A 76 -12.04 -8.55 3.62
CA SER A 76 -12.04 -9.94 3.20
C SER A 76 -13.48 -10.44 3.26
N ASP A 77 -14.04 -10.89 2.13
CA ASP A 77 -15.31 -11.63 2.08
C ASP A 77 -15.21 -13.01 2.77
N ARG A 78 -14.01 -13.39 3.24
CA ARG A 78 -13.84 -14.45 4.24
C ARG A 78 -13.86 -13.82 5.62
N ALA A 79 -14.69 -14.38 6.49
CA ALA A 79 -14.66 -14.11 7.93
C ALA A 79 -13.20 -14.04 8.42
N PRO A 80 -12.85 -13.10 9.32
CA PRO A 80 -11.51 -13.03 9.89
C PRO A 80 -11.15 -14.40 10.47
N ILE A 81 -10.18 -15.07 9.87
CA ILE A 81 -9.60 -16.28 10.44
C ILE A 81 -8.67 -15.78 11.54
N ASP A 82 -9.10 -15.91 12.80
CA ASP A 82 -8.39 -15.58 14.04
C ASP A 82 -7.14 -16.48 14.23
N TYR A 83 -6.18 -16.42 13.31
CA TYR A 83 -4.92 -17.13 13.47
C TYR A 83 -3.75 -16.16 13.31
N VAL A 84 -3.33 -15.62 14.44
CA VAL A 84 -1.92 -15.28 14.68
C VAL A 84 -1.14 -16.59 14.50
N ARG A 85 -0.30 -16.67 13.46
CA ARG A 85 0.79 -17.66 13.45
C ARG A 85 1.87 -17.13 14.38
N ASP A 86 1.74 -17.48 15.65
CA ASP A 86 2.79 -17.28 16.64
C ASP A 86 3.86 -18.35 16.40
N GLU A 87 5.00 -17.97 15.84
CA GLU A 87 6.20 -18.82 15.82
C GLU A 87 6.79 -18.86 17.23
N GLY A 88 6.13 -19.53 18.18
CA GLY A 88 6.69 -19.68 19.52
C GLY A 88 5.77 -20.08 20.68
N ALA A 89 4.54 -20.53 20.46
CA ALA A 89 3.70 -20.93 21.60
C ALA A 89 4.15 -22.28 22.22
N PRO A 90 4.34 -22.38 23.55
CA PRO A 90 4.82 -23.59 24.22
C PRO A 90 3.77 -24.71 24.20
N VAL A 91 4.25 -25.96 24.05
CA VAL A 91 3.45 -27.20 24.06
C VAL A 91 2.88 -27.48 25.46
N GLY A 92 1.68 -26.96 25.74
CA GLY A 92 0.93 -27.28 26.94
C GLY A 92 0.10 -28.56 26.77
N TYR A 93 0.64 -29.70 27.18
CA TYR A 93 -0.14 -30.91 27.44
C TYR A 93 -0.86 -30.79 28.79
N LEU A 94 -2.15 -31.12 28.85
CA LEU A 94 -2.83 -31.50 30.09
C LEU A 94 -3.27 -32.98 30.00
N PRO A 95 -2.98 -33.81 31.01
CA PRO A 95 -3.38 -35.21 31.02
C PRO A 95 -4.89 -35.34 31.27
N ARG A 96 -5.50 -36.39 30.72
CA ARG A 96 -6.90 -36.75 31.01
C ARG A 96 -6.94 -37.42 32.39
N HIS A 97 -7.69 -36.79 33.30
CA HIS A 97 -8.25 -37.25 34.58
C HIS A 97 -7.33 -38.05 35.52
#